data_AF-A0A5S4UQS4-F1
#
_entry.id   AF-A0A5S4UQS4-F1
#
_cell.length_a   1.000
_cell.length_b   1.000
_cell.length_c   1.000
_cell.angle_alpha   90.00
_cell.angle_beta   90.00
_cell.angle_gamma   90.00
#
_symmetry.space_group_name_H-M   'P 1'
#
loop_
_entity.id
_entity.type
_entity.pdbx_description
1 polymer ?
#
loop_
_entity_poly.entity_id
_entity_poly.type
_entity_poly.pdbx_seq_one_letter_code
_entity_poly.pdbx_strand_id
1 'polypeptide(L)'
;MIKKLFFKVVITGRLLAMGQADVYSSIQQGVLDGAENNEFALTIARHAEVAKHYSYDVHSRVPDIVLISKATMDRLTPDQRKAVKEAAKESTEFQKKAWTKAVNDAKTMSEEKFGVTFYYPDVSEFQAAVQPMYEELKSDPAKYKVYQAIRQQAESK
;
A
#
# COMPACT_ATOMS: atom_id res chain seq x y z
N MET A 1 -10.32 9.59 27.41
CA MET A 1 -8.93 9.89 27.02
C MET A 1 -8.62 9.13 25.73
N ILE A 2 -8.99 9.72 24.59
CA ILE A 2 -8.85 9.08 23.27
C ILE A 2 -7.39 9.22 22.85
N LYS A 3 -6.60 8.16 23.06
CA LYS A 3 -5.26 8.06 22.49
C LYS A 3 -5.44 7.90 20.97
N LYS A 4 -5.12 8.95 20.23
CA LYS A 4 -4.94 8.92 18.78
C LYS A 4 -3.91 7.82 18.47
N LEU A 5 -4.38 6.74 17.86
CA LEU A 5 -3.54 5.70 17.31
C LEU A 5 -2.99 6.22 15.98
N PHE A 6 -1.90 6.97 16.02
CA PHE A 6 -1.10 7.24 14.83
C PHE A 6 -0.25 6.00 14.56
N PHE A 7 -0.54 5.29 13.47
CA PHE A 7 0.42 4.32 12.93
C PHE A 7 1.62 5.12 12.41
N LYS A 8 2.73 5.05 13.13
CA LYS A 8 3.98 5.72 12.80
C LYS A 8 4.77 4.82 11.84
N VAL A 9 4.70 5.09 10.54
CA VAL A 9 5.81 4.73 9.63
C VAL A 9 6.55 6.04 9.38
N VAL A 10 7.63 6.27 10.13
CA VAL A 10 8.52 7.43 9.95
C VAL A 10 9.81 6.91 9.36
N ILE A 11 10.15 7.41 8.17
CA ILE A 11 11.42 7.11 7.53
C ILE A 11 12.40 8.29 7.61
N THR A 12 11.93 9.53 7.84
CA THR A 12 12.69 10.68 8.43
C THR A 12 11.92 12.02 8.29
N GLY A 13 10.88 12.10 7.46
CA GLY A 13 10.10 13.33 7.23
C GLY A 13 8.96 13.61 8.22
N ARG A 14 8.41 14.84 8.16
CA ARG A 14 7.21 15.25 8.92
C ARG A 14 5.95 14.74 8.20
N LEU A 15 5.15 13.93 8.89
CA LEU A 15 3.90 13.39 8.35
C LEU A 15 2.76 14.42 8.43
N LEU A 16 2.03 14.58 7.33
CA LEU A 16 0.80 15.37 7.26
C LEU A 16 -0.33 14.48 6.72
N ALA A 17 -1.38 14.31 7.53
CA ALA A 17 -2.56 13.55 7.13
C ALA A 17 -3.51 14.44 6.32
N MET A 18 -3.91 13.99 5.14
CA MET A 18 -4.84 14.69 4.25
C MET A 18 -5.65 13.71 3.39
N GLY A 19 -6.69 14.20 2.73
CA GLY A 19 -7.44 13.43 1.76
C GLY A 19 -6.62 13.19 0.49
N GLN A 20 -6.80 12.02 -0.15
CA GLN A 20 -6.04 11.66 -1.35
C GLN A 20 -6.25 12.66 -2.51
N ALA A 21 -7.43 13.29 -2.59
CA ALA A 21 -7.73 14.33 -3.57
C ALA A 21 -6.94 15.63 -3.37
N ASP A 22 -6.46 15.90 -2.15
CA ASP A 22 -5.73 17.14 -1.82
C ASP A 22 -4.21 17.00 -2.03
N VAL A 23 -3.71 15.77 -2.23
CA VAL A 23 -2.26 15.50 -2.31
C VAL A 23 -1.63 16.17 -3.53
N TYR A 24 -2.28 16.08 -4.70
CA TYR A 24 -1.77 16.69 -5.93
C TYR A 24 -1.56 18.21 -5.77
N SER A 25 -2.60 18.92 -5.32
CA SER A 25 -2.56 20.38 -5.16
C SER A 25 -1.60 20.78 -4.04
N SER A 26 -1.50 19.98 -2.99
CA SER A 26 -0.56 20.24 -1.89
C SER A 26 0.90 20.11 -2.32
N ILE A 27 1.25 19.12 -3.16
CA ILE A 27 2.60 19.03 -3.75
C ILE A 27 2.82 20.21 -4.71
N GLN A 28 1.84 20.50 -5.58
CA GLN A 28 1.93 21.61 -6.53
C GLN A 28 2.17 22.97 -5.85
N GLN A 29 1.54 23.20 -4.70
CA GLN A 29 1.64 24.44 -3.93
C GLN A 29 2.87 24.48 -3.00
N GLY A 30 3.65 23.40 -2.92
CA GLY A 30 4.79 23.28 -2.01
C GLY A 30 4.39 23.13 -0.54
N VAL A 31 3.15 22.74 -0.25
CA VAL A 31 2.72 22.35 1.10
C VAL A 31 3.29 20.99 1.48
N LEU A 32 3.45 20.11 0.48
CA LEU A 32 4.13 18.82 0.58
C LEU A 32 5.37 18.78 -0.31
N ASP A 33 6.45 18.25 0.22
CA ASP A 33 7.66 17.95 -0.56
C ASP A 33 7.54 16.61 -1.31
N GLY A 34 6.58 15.76 -0.92
CA GLY A 34 6.35 14.45 -1.52
C GLY A 34 5.22 13.69 -0.83
N ALA A 35 4.93 12.50 -1.38
CA ALA A 35 3.95 11.56 -0.85
C ALA A 35 4.43 10.13 -1.10
N GLU A 36 3.79 9.16 -0.45
CA GLU A 36 3.99 7.73 -0.70
C GLU A 36 2.79 7.12 -1.41
N ASN A 37 3.06 6.22 -2.35
CA ASN A 37 2.09 5.31 -2.94
C ASN A 37 2.78 4.29 -3.85
N ASN A 38 2.00 3.41 -4.47
CA ASN A 38 2.45 2.66 -5.64
C ASN A 38 2.42 3.51 -6.92
N GLU A 39 2.95 2.97 -8.01
CA GLU A 39 3.15 3.66 -9.29
C GLU A 39 1.85 4.12 -9.96
N PHE A 40 0.70 3.52 -9.64
CA PHE A 40 -0.58 3.99 -10.21
C PHE A 40 -0.94 5.42 -9.79
N ALA A 41 -0.48 5.88 -8.63
CA ALA A 41 -0.71 7.26 -8.21
C ALA A 41 -0.04 8.27 -9.15
N LEU A 42 1.07 7.90 -9.79
CA LEU A 42 1.76 8.75 -10.76
C LEU A 42 0.86 9.10 -11.96
N THR A 43 0.03 8.15 -12.40
CA THR A 43 -0.84 8.33 -13.56
C THR A 43 -2.27 8.73 -13.17
N ILE A 44 -2.96 7.92 -12.36
CA ILE A 44 -4.38 8.14 -12.03
C ILE A 44 -4.58 9.38 -11.17
N ALA A 45 -3.74 9.55 -10.15
CA ALA A 45 -3.75 10.76 -9.31
C ALA A 45 -2.89 11.88 -9.89
N ARG A 46 -2.30 11.67 -11.07
CA ARG A 46 -1.49 12.65 -11.82
C ARG A 46 -0.26 13.15 -11.05
N HIS A 47 0.23 12.39 -10.07
CA HIS A 47 1.38 12.82 -9.28
C HIS A 47 2.65 12.98 -10.14
N ALA A 48 2.75 12.29 -11.30
CA ALA A 48 3.87 12.46 -12.23
C ALA A 48 4.02 13.90 -12.74
N GLU A 49 2.96 14.72 -12.73
CA GLU A 49 3.03 16.12 -13.16
C GLU A 49 3.79 16.98 -12.15
N VAL A 50 3.69 16.65 -10.86
CA VAL A 50 4.16 17.48 -9.74
C VAL A 50 5.28 16.85 -8.91
N ALA A 51 5.54 15.54 -9.08
CA ALA A 51 6.60 14.79 -8.42
C ALA A 51 7.44 14.04 -9.48
N LYS A 52 8.72 14.40 -9.60
CA LYS A 52 9.63 13.90 -10.65
C LYS A 52 10.60 12.82 -10.20
N HIS A 53 10.61 12.50 -8.90
CA HIS A 53 11.50 11.51 -8.31
C HIS A 53 10.67 10.47 -7.56
N TYR A 54 10.87 9.19 -7.90
CA TYR A 54 10.19 8.08 -7.25
C TYR A 54 11.23 7.09 -6.71
N SER A 55 11.21 6.83 -5.40
CA SER A 55 12.16 5.91 -4.75
C SER A 55 11.47 4.63 -4.32
N TYR A 56 11.97 3.49 -4.79
CA TYR A 56 11.50 2.16 -4.41
C TYR A 56 12.05 1.74 -3.04
N ASP A 57 11.65 2.43 -1.98
CA ASP A 57 11.94 2.00 -0.60
C ASP A 57 11.09 0.77 -0.17
N VAL A 58 9.95 0.57 -0.84
CA VAL A 58 9.00 -0.53 -0.67
C VAL A 58 8.59 -0.74 0.80
N HIS A 59 8.47 0.36 1.53
CA HIS A 59 8.32 0.37 2.98
C HIS A 59 6.96 -0.17 3.48
N SER A 60 5.97 -0.29 2.60
CA SER A 60 4.66 -0.85 2.91
C SER A 60 4.07 -1.64 1.74
N ARG A 61 3.31 -2.70 2.06
CA ARG A 61 2.54 -3.51 1.10
C ARG A 61 1.16 -3.79 1.69
N VAL A 62 0.30 -2.78 1.68
CA VAL A 62 -1.09 -2.91 2.16
C VAL A 62 -1.94 -3.55 1.06
N PRO A 63 -2.54 -4.73 1.28
CA PRO A 63 -3.42 -5.35 0.31
C PRO A 63 -4.80 -4.70 0.29
N ASP A 64 -5.43 -4.68 -0.87
CA ASP A 64 -6.86 -4.41 -0.98
C ASP A 64 -7.69 -5.60 -0.48
N ILE A 65 -8.82 -5.32 0.16
CA ILE A 65 -9.73 -6.34 0.70
C ILE A 65 -11.12 -6.14 0.13
N VAL A 66 -11.66 -7.19 -0.50
CA VAL A 66 -13.06 -7.23 -0.93
C VAL A 66 -13.90 -7.81 0.20
N LEU A 67 -14.90 -7.05 0.64
CA LEU A 67 -15.81 -7.45 1.71
C LEU A 67 -17.24 -7.56 1.19
N ILE A 68 -17.99 -8.48 1.79
CA ILE A 68 -19.43 -8.64 1.61
C ILE A 68 -20.10 -8.61 2.97
N SER A 69 -21.25 -7.92 3.06
CA SER A 69 -22.05 -7.89 4.28
C SER A 69 -22.41 -9.31 4.73
N LYS A 70 -22.21 -9.58 6.01
CA LYS A 70 -22.59 -10.86 6.62
C LYS A 70 -24.08 -11.16 6.42
N ALA A 71 -24.94 -10.16 6.62
CA ALA A 71 -26.39 -10.33 6.44
C ALA A 71 -26.76 -10.68 4.99
N THR A 72 -26.03 -10.11 4.01
CA THR A 72 -26.20 -10.47 2.60
C THR A 72 -25.72 -11.90 2.34
N MET A 73 -24.54 -12.27 2.84
CA MET A 73 -23.99 -13.63 2.67
C MET A 73 -24.88 -14.72 3.29
N ASP A 74 -25.46 -14.44 4.46
CA ASP A 74 -26.32 -15.39 5.18
C ASP A 74 -27.66 -15.64 4.45
N ARG A 75 -28.13 -14.68 3.64
CA ARG A 75 -29.33 -14.79 2.80
C ARG A 75 -29.15 -15.64 1.54
N LEU A 76 -27.92 -15.89 1.11
CA LEU A 76 -27.62 -16.68 -0.08
C LEU A 76 -27.86 -18.17 0.17
N THR A 77 -28.21 -18.92 -0.88
CA THR A 77 -28.22 -20.39 -0.82
C THR A 77 -26.78 -20.93 -0.70
N PRO A 78 -26.58 -22.20 -0.29
CA PRO A 78 -25.25 -22.81 -0.28
C PRO A 78 -24.51 -22.69 -1.61
N ASP A 79 -25.20 -22.90 -2.74
CA ASP A 79 -24.61 -22.82 -4.07
C ASP A 79 -24.24 -21.38 -4.46
N GLN A 80 -25.09 -20.41 -4.12
CA GLN A 80 -24.78 -18.99 -4.33
C GLN A 80 -23.58 -18.54 -3.49
N ARG A 81 -23.48 -18.98 -2.23
CA ARG A 81 -22.30 -18.70 -1.38
C ARG A 81 -21.03 -19.28 -1.99
N LYS A 82 -21.11 -20.50 -2.53
CA LYS A 82 -19.99 -21.14 -3.23
C LYS A 82 -19.57 -20.33 -4.44
N ALA A 83 -20.52 -19.97 -5.31
CA ALA A 83 -20.27 -19.16 -6.50
C ALA A 83 -19.63 -17.80 -6.18
N VAL A 84 -20.10 -17.11 -5.14
CA VAL A 84 -19.50 -15.83 -4.71
C VAL A 84 -18.05 -16.01 -4.24
N LYS A 85 -17.76 -17.07 -3.49
CA LYS A 85 -16.38 -17.36 -3.03
C LYS A 85 -15.46 -17.75 -4.19
N GLU A 86 -15.96 -18.51 -5.15
CA GLU A 86 -15.22 -18.88 -6.36
C GLU A 86 -14.93 -17.64 -7.22
N ALA A 87 -15.93 -16.79 -7.47
CA ALA A 87 -15.75 -15.51 -8.17
C ALA A 87 -14.75 -14.58 -7.46
N ALA A 88 -14.76 -14.52 -6.12
CA ALA A 88 -13.78 -13.77 -5.35
C ALA A 88 -12.34 -14.30 -5.55
N LYS A 89 -12.17 -15.63 -5.59
CA LYS A 89 -10.87 -16.25 -5.86
C LYS A 89 -10.39 -16.00 -7.29
N GLU A 90 -11.28 -16.18 -8.27
CA GLU A 90 -10.98 -15.96 -9.69
C GLU A 90 -10.63 -14.50 -9.98
N SER A 91 -11.42 -13.56 -9.46
CA SER A 91 -11.14 -12.13 -9.57
C SER A 91 -9.83 -11.74 -8.90
N THR A 92 -9.44 -12.37 -7.79
CA THR A 92 -8.13 -12.15 -7.17
C THR A 92 -6.98 -12.56 -8.08
N GLU A 93 -7.06 -13.74 -8.72
CA GLU A 93 -6.01 -14.19 -9.65
C GLU A 93 -5.96 -13.35 -10.92
N PHE A 94 -7.11 -12.90 -11.40
CA PHE A 94 -7.18 -11.93 -12.50
C PHE A 94 -6.54 -10.59 -12.10
N GLN A 95 -6.91 -10.06 -10.94
CA GLN A 95 -6.43 -8.76 -10.45
C GLN A 95 -4.91 -8.74 -10.32
N LYS A 96 -4.26 -9.80 -9.81
CA LYS A 96 -2.80 -9.87 -9.72
C LYS A 96 -2.10 -9.64 -11.07
N LYS A 97 -2.63 -10.25 -12.13
CA LYS A 97 -2.08 -10.13 -13.49
C LYS A 97 -2.34 -8.74 -14.05
N ALA A 98 -3.57 -8.25 -13.92
CA ALA A 98 -3.96 -6.92 -14.37
C ALA A 98 -3.15 -5.82 -13.65
N TRP A 99 -2.96 -5.96 -12.34
CA TRP A 99 -2.19 -5.05 -11.51
C TRP A 99 -0.73 -4.99 -11.94
N THR A 100 -0.08 -6.14 -12.10
CA THR A 100 1.32 -6.21 -12.57
C THR A 100 1.49 -5.48 -13.90
N LYS A 101 0.56 -5.71 -14.85
CA LYS A 101 0.61 -5.01 -16.14
C LYS A 101 0.47 -3.51 -15.96
N ALA A 102 -0.53 -3.07 -15.21
CA ALA A 102 -0.88 -1.67 -15.13
C ALA A 102 0.10 -0.85 -14.26
N VAL A 103 0.77 -1.45 -13.27
CA VAL A 103 1.93 -0.85 -12.59
C VAL A 103 3.07 -0.60 -13.58
N ASN A 104 3.40 -1.60 -14.41
CA ASN A 104 4.45 -1.45 -15.43
C ASN A 104 4.10 -0.37 -16.46
N ASP A 105 2.85 -0.37 -16.95
CA ASP A 105 2.37 0.66 -17.87
C ASP A 105 2.44 2.06 -17.24
N ALA A 106 2.06 2.20 -15.96
CA ALA A 106 2.10 3.45 -15.23
C ALA A 106 3.54 3.96 -15.05
N LYS A 107 4.47 3.06 -14.74
CA LYS A 107 5.91 3.37 -14.65
C LYS A 107 6.44 3.89 -15.98
N THR A 108 6.26 3.12 -17.06
CA THR A 108 6.70 3.49 -18.42
C THR A 108 6.10 4.83 -18.84
N MET A 109 4.80 5.02 -18.65
CA MET A 109 4.14 6.29 -18.98
C MET A 109 4.72 7.47 -18.20
N SER A 110 5.00 7.28 -16.91
CA SER A 110 5.54 8.32 -16.03
C SER A 110 6.96 8.74 -16.44
N GLU A 111 7.78 7.77 -16.83
CA GLU A 111 9.13 8.01 -17.36
C GLU A 111 9.06 8.75 -18.72
N GLU A 112 8.37 8.17 -19.69
CA GLU A 112 8.39 8.64 -21.08
C GLU A 112 7.66 9.98 -21.28
N LYS A 113 6.53 10.19 -20.60
CA LYS A 113 5.69 11.38 -20.83
C LYS A 113 5.95 12.51 -19.85
N PHE A 114 6.36 12.17 -18.64
CA PHE A 114 6.47 13.15 -17.55
C PHE A 114 7.89 13.31 -17.01
N GLY A 115 8.85 12.51 -17.48
CA GLY A 115 10.25 12.58 -17.09
C GLY A 115 10.49 12.15 -15.64
N VAL A 116 9.67 11.25 -15.10
CA VAL A 116 9.86 10.73 -13.73
C VAL A 116 11.12 9.86 -13.70
N THR A 117 12.01 10.14 -12.75
CA THR A 117 13.21 9.34 -12.49
C THR A 117 12.94 8.34 -11.36
N PHE A 118 13.25 7.06 -11.61
CA PHE A 118 13.06 5.98 -10.65
C PHE A 118 14.38 5.59 -9.97
N TYR A 119 14.35 5.49 -8.64
CA TYR A 119 15.49 5.15 -7.80
C TYR A 119 15.27 3.83 -7.07
N TYR A 120 16.34 3.06 -6.90
CA TYR A 120 16.31 1.74 -6.24
C TYR A 120 17.31 1.75 -5.08
N PRO A 121 16.95 2.36 -3.94
CA PRO A 121 17.83 2.42 -2.77
C PRO A 121 17.96 1.05 -2.09
N ASP A 122 18.95 0.90 -1.20
CA ASP A 122 19.01 -0.26 -0.31
C ASP A 122 17.88 -0.20 0.72
N VAL A 123 16.95 -1.15 0.62
CA VAL A 123 15.79 -1.24 1.51
C VAL A 123 16.16 -1.63 2.95
N SER A 124 17.37 -2.15 3.18
CA SER A 124 17.81 -2.61 4.51
C SER A 124 17.87 -1.47 5.53
N GLU A 125 18.25 -0.26 5.09
CA GLU A 125 18.31 0.94 5.93
C GLU A 125 16.91 1.37 6.40
N PHE A 126 15.93 1.32 5.49
CA PHE A 126 14.53 1.61 5.79
C PHE A 126 13.96 0.59 6.78
N GLN A 127 14.26 -0.70 6.57
CA GLN A 127 13.86 -1.78 7.48
C GLN A 127 14.44 -1.59 8.88
N ALA A 128 15.72 -1.26 8.98
CA ALA A 128 16.38 -1.00 10.27
C ALA A 128 15.76 0.21 10.99
N ALA A 129 15.45 1.29 10.25
CA ALA A 129 14.85 2.50 10.81
C ALA A 129 13.46 2.25 11.43
N VAL A 130 12.67 1.34 10.86
CA VAL A 130 11.34 0.99 11.37
C VAL A 130 11.35 -0.14 12.40
N GLN A 131 12.50 -0.76 12.69
CA GLN A 131 12.59 -1.88 13.63
C GLN A 131 11.98 -1.59 15.01
N PRO A 132 12.13 -0.38 15.60
CA PRO A 132 11.47 -0.05 16.86
C PRO A 132 9.94 -0.19 16.83
N MET A 133 9.29 0.07 15.69
CA MET A 133 7.84 -0.12 15.54
C MET A 133 7.44 -1.60 15.67
N TYR A 134 8.26 -2.52 15.15
CA TYR A 134 8.04 -3.96 15.29
C TYR A 134 8.35 -4.46 16.69
N GLU A 135 9.33 -3.88 17.37
CA GLU A 135 9.61 -4.15 18.79
C GLU A 135 8.44 -3.74 19.69
N GLU A 136 7.81 -2.60 19.42
CA GLU A 136 6.60 -2.15 20.14
C GLU A 136 5.43 -3.14 20.00
N LEU A 137 5.34 -3.90 18.91
CA LEU A 137 4.30 -4.93 18.74
C LEU A 137 4.35 -6.00 19.83
N LYS A 138 5.49 -6.25 20.47
CA LYS A 138 5.60 -7.20 21.59
C LYS A 138 4.68 -6.85 22.77
N SER A 139 4.29 -5.58 22.89
CA SER A 139 3.30 -5.13 23.89
C SER A 139 1.87 -5.58 23.60
N ASP A 140 1.59 -6.07 22.39
CA ASP A 140 0.31 -6.63 21.96
C ASP A 140 0.53 -8.08 21.44
N PRO A 141 0.45 -9.10 22.32
CA PRO A 141 0.76 -10.48 21.97
C PRO A 141 -0.06 -11.03 20.80
N ALA A 142 -1.30 -10.55 20.62
CA ALA A 142 -2.16 -11.00 19.53
C ALA A 142 -1.62 -10.50 18.18
N LYS A 143 -1.26 -9.22 18.08
CA LYS A 143 -0.63 -8.67 16.85
C LYS A 143 0.76 -9.23 16.63
N TYR A 144 1.56 -9.38 17.69
CA TYR A 144 2.91 -9.92 17.59
C TYR A 144 2.91 -11.35 17.04
N LYS A 145 1.98 -12.19 17.49
CA LYS A 145 1.82 -13.56 16.95
C LYS A 145 1.53 -13.57 15.45
N VAL A 146 0.65 -12.67 14.97
CA VAL A 146 0.37 -12.54 13.53
C VAL A 146 1.62 -12.07 12.77
N TYR A 147 2.34 -11.09 13.30
CA TYR A 147 3.61 -10.63 12.73
C TYR A 147 4.62 -11.77 12.60
N GLN A 148 4.82 -12.57 13.66
CA GLN A 148 5.74 -13.71 13.63
C GLN A 148 5.34 -14.75 12.57
N ALA A 149 4.05 -15.07 12.45
CA ALA A 149 3.56 -16.01 11.45
C ALA A 149 3.82 -15.51 10.01
N ILE A 150 3.64 -14.20 9.76
CA ILE A 150 3.94 -13.58 8.47
C ILE A 150 5.45 -13.68 8.15
N ARG A 151 6.31 -13.41 9.14
CA ARG A 151 7.77 -13.48 8.97
C ARG A 151 8.24 -14.90 8.67
N GLN A 152 7.74 -15.89 9.40
CA GLN A 152 8.07 -17.29 9.16
C GLN A 152 7.69 -17.75 7.74
N GLN A 153 6.52 -17.32 7.25
CA GLN A 153 6.06 -17.65 5.89
C GLN A 153 6.91 -16.98 4.80
N ALA A 154 7.50 -15.81 5.10
CA ALA A 154 8.39 -15.14 4.16
C ALA A 154 9.75 -15.84 4.06
N GLU A 155 10.23 -16.42 5.16
CA GLU A 155 11.51 -17.16 5.25
C GLU A 155 11.42 -18.59 4.70
N SER A 156 10.21 -19.14 4.58
CA SER A 156 9.97 -20.50 4.07
C SER A 156 9.84 -20.58 2.53
N LYS A 157 10.04 -19.48 1.81
CA LYS A 157 9.95 -19.38 0.35
C LYS A 157 11.33 -19.16 -0.24
#